data_AF-A0A926M7S4-F1
#
_entry.id   AF-A0A926M7S4-F1
#
_cell.length_a   1.000
_cell.length_b   1.000
_cell.length_c   1.000
_cell.angle_alpha   90.00
_cell.angle_beta   90.00
_cell.angle_gamma   90.00
#
_symmetry.space_group_name_H-M   'P 1'
#
loop_
_entity.id
_entity.type
_entity.pdbx_description
1 polymer ?
#
loop_
_entity_poly.entity_id
_entity_poly.type
_entity_poly.pdbx_seq_one_letter_code
_entity_poly.pdbx_strand_id
1 'polypeptide(L)'
;MNNKLEIFKKKLIYRAGYRGTKEMDILLSSFVNKYINDFEDSLLAELEKFLDFEDEIILNFYNFNIVEKKIDQNKVSKIFKKFRI
;
A
#
# COMPACT_ATOMS: atom_id res chain seq x y z
N MET A 1 -21.76 -12.81 -0.56
CA MET A 1 -20.45 -12.15 -0.77
C MET A 1 -20.70 -10.84 -1.48
N ASN A 2 -20.25 -9.71 -0.94
CA ASN A 2 -20.45 -8.41 -1.56
C ASN A 2 -19.42 -8.27 -2.70
N ASN A 3 -19.80 -8.65 -3.92
CA ASN A 3 -18.91 -8.75 -5.07
C ASN A 3 -18.08 -7.47 -5.31
N LYS A 4 -18.59 -6.29 -4.92
CA LYS A 4 -17.88 -5.02 -5.04
C LYS A 4 -16.61 -4.96 -4.16
N LEU A 5 -16.68 -5.44 -2.92
CA LEU A 5 -15.54 -5.44 -2.00
C LEU A 5 -14.44 -6.38 -2.48
N GLU A 6 -14.82 -7.59 -2.94
CA GLU A 6 -13.87 -8.56 -3.48
C GLU A 6 -13.18 -8.05 -4.74
N ILE A 7 -13.92 -7.40 -5.65
CA ILE A 7 -13.35 -6.75 -6.84
C ILE A 7 -12.37 -5.64 -6.42
N PHE A 8 -12.74 -4.84 -5.41
CA PHE A 8 -11.89 -3.77 -4.91
C PHE A 8 -10.58 -4.30 -4.31
N LYS A 9 -10.65 -5.33 -3.46
CA LYS A 9 -9.46 -5.99 -2.90
C LYS A 9 -8.55 -6.57 -3.99
N LYS A 10 -9.12 -7.22 -5.01
CA LYS A 10 -8.35 -7.72 -6.16
C LYS A 10 -7.64 -6.61 -6.93
N LYS A 11 -8.29 -5.45 -7.11
CA LYS A 11 -7.66 -4.26 -7.71
C LYS A 11 -6.46 -3.81 -6.88
N LEU A 12 -6.59 -3.74 -5.55
CA LEU A 12 -5.50 -3.32 -4.65
C LEU A 12 -4.32 -4.30 -4.69
N ILE A 13 -4.58 -5.61 -4.66
CA ILE A 13 -3.56 -6.65 -4.80
C ILE A 13 -2.82 -6.52 -6.13
N TYR A 14 -3.56 -6.37 -7.24
CA TYR A 14 -2.95 -6.19 -8.57
C TYR A 14 -2.04 -4.96 -8.63
N ARG A 15 -2.50 -3.81 -8.10
CA ARG A 15 -1.71 -2.57 -8.06
C ARG A 15 -0.48 -2.65 -7.15
N ALA A 16 -0.47 -3.54 -6.17
CA ALA A 16 0.68 -3.74 -5.28
C ALA A 16 1.80 -4.57 -5.93
N GLY A 17 1.46 -5.46 -6.87
CA GLY A 17 2.40 -6.34 -7.57
C GLY A 17 2.69 -5.95 -9.02
N TYR A 18 2.38 -4.72 -9.42
CA TYR A 18 2.71 -4.18 -10.74
C TYR A 18 3.38 -2.80 -10.60
N ARG A 19 4.62 -2.82 -10.10
CA ARG A 19 5.47 -1.67 -9.77
C ARG A 19 6.68 -1.57 -10.69
N GLY A 20 7.43 -0.48 -10.56
CA GLY A 20 8.58 -0.19 -11.42
C GLY A 20 9.77 -1.13 -11.19
N THR A 21 9.87 -1.76 -10.03
CA THR A 21 10.95 -2.70 -9.69
C THR A 21 10.43 -3.97 -9.01
N LYS A 22 11.13 -5.08 -9.22
CA LYS A 22 10.81 -6.36 -8.57
C LYS A 22 10.89 -6.29 -7.04
N GLU A 23 11.83 -5.50 -6.51
CA GLU A 23 11.97 -5.30 -5.07
C GLU A 23 10.74 -4.61 -4.49
N MET A 24 10.24 -3.59 -5.19
CA MET A 24 9.04 -2.86 -4.81
C MET A 24 7.79 -3.75 -4.92
N ASP A 25 7.70 -4.56 -5.98
CA ASP A 25 6.63 -5.56 -6.13
C ASP A 25 6.59 -6.51 -4.93
N ILE A 26 7.75 -7.07 -4.55
CA ILE A 26 7.85 -8.01 -3.43
C ILE A 26 7.45 -7.33 -2.12
N LEU A 27 7.97 -6.12 -1.87
CA LEU A 27 7.71 -5.38 -0.65
C LEU A 27 6.24 -5.01 -0.50
N LEU A 28 5.64 -4.39 -1.51
CA LEU A 28 4.24 -3.97 -1.47
C LEU A 28 3.28 -5.15 -1.56
N SER A 29 3.53 -6.16 -2.39
CA SER A 29 2.67 -7.34 -2.47
C SER A 29 2.66 -8.09 -1.14
N SER A 30 3.82 -8.24 -0.48
CA SER A 30 3.90 -8.88 0.84
C SER A 30 3.12 -8.10 1.90
N PHE A 31 3.23 -6.78 1.89
CA PHE A 31 2.46 -5.92 2.78
C PHE A 31 0.95 -6.04 2.52
N VAL A 32 0.52 -5.85 1.27
CA VAL A 32 -0.91 -5.86 0.92
C VAL A 32 -1.52 -7.22 1.19
N ASN A 33 -0.87 -8.32 0.78
CA ASN A 33 -1.39 -9.66 1.03
C ASN A 33 -1.53 -9.97 2.53
N LYS A 34 -0.67 -9.41 3.38
CA LYS A 34 -0.76 -9.56 4.84
C LYS A 34 -1.97 -8.85 5.43
N TYR A 35 -2.29 -7.64 4.97
CA TYR A 35 -3.28 -6.78 5.63
C TYR A 35 -4.62 -6.64 4.89
N ILE A 36 -4.74 -7.03 3.62
CA ILE A 36 -5.92 -6.79 2.78
C ILE A 36 -7.22 -7.38 3.34
N ASN A 37 -7.12 -8.46 4.12
CA ASN A 37 -8.29 -9.10 4.73
C ASN A 37 -8.63 -8.54 6.11
N ASP A 38 -7.68 -7.90 6.77
CA ASP A 38 -7.83 -7.33 8.12
C ASP A 38 -8.22 -5.85 8.09
N PHE A 39 -7.97 -5.16 6.98
CA PHE A 39 -8.35 -3.77 6.79
C PHE A 39 -9.86 -3.62 6.60
N GLU A 40 -10.44 -2.73 7.41
CA GLU A 40 -11.79 -2.19 7.21
C GLU A 40 -11.86 -1.27 5.98
N ASP A 41 -13.07 -0.95 5.51
CA ASP A 41 -13.32 -0.19 4.28
C ASP A 41 -12.58 1.16 4.24
N SER A 42 -12.49 1.87 5.36
CA SER A 42 -11.71 3.11 5.53
C SER A 42 -10.22 2.91 5.28
N LEU A 43 -9.63 1.82 5.80
CA LEU A 43 -8.22 1.50 5.59
C LEU A 43 -7.96 0.98 4.17
N LEU A 44 -8.92 0.28 3.56
CA LEU A 44 -8.82 -0.13 2.15
C LEU A 44 -8.84 1.10 1.22
N ALA A 45 -9.67 2.11 1.52
CA ALA A 45 -9.68 3.37 0.78
C ALA A 45 -8.36 4.16 0.97
N GLU A 46 -7.80 4.16 2.18
CA GLU A 46 -6.47 4.73 2.42
C GLU A 46 -5.36 3.95 1.71
N LEU A 47 -5.47 2.63 1.62
CA LEU A 47 -4.54 1.79 0.87
C LEU A 47 -4.59 2.12 -0.62
N GLU A 48 -5.78 2.35 -1.19
CA GLU A 48 -5.90 2.78 -2.58
C GLU A 48 -5.12 4.07 -2.85
N LYS A 49 -5.33 5.09 -2.02
CA LYS A 49 -4.60 6.37 -2.12
C LYS A 49 -3.10 6.19 -1.91
N PHE A 50 -2.71 5.32 -1.00
CA PHE A 50 -1.30 5.01 -0.76
C PHE A 50 -0.65 4.39 -2.01
N LEU A 51 -1.37 3.49 -2.68
CA LEU A 51 -0.89 2.85 -3.91
C LEU A 51 -0.85 3.81 -5.11
N ASP A 52 -1.40 5.03 -5.02
CA ASP A 52 -1.23 6.10 -6.01
C ASP A 52 0.13 6.82 -5.91
N PHE A 53 0.86 6.66 -4.80
CA PHE A 53 2.21 7.21 -4.71
C PHE A 53 3.20 6.46 -5.62
N GLU A 54 4.15 7.23 -6.14
CA GLU A 54 5.28 6.72 -6.91
C GLU A 54 6.22 5.92 -6.00
N ASP A 55 6.90 4.95 -6.60
CA ASP A 55 7.75 4.02 -5.85
C ASP A 55 8.87 4.74 -5.09
N GLU A 56 9.46 5.78 -5.69
CA GLU A 56 10.48 6.63 -5.06
C GLU A 56 9.97 7.29 -3.78
N ILE A 57 8.77 7.87 -3.81
CA ILE A 57 8.16 8.53 -2.65
C ILE A 57 7.91 7.54 -1.53
N ILE A 58 7.40 6.35 -1.87
CA ILE A 58 7.14 5.30 -0.87
C ILE A 58 8.45 4.83 -0.24
N LEU A 59 9.49 4.59 -1.04
CA LEU A 59 10.79 4.13 -0.58
C LEU A 59 11.52 5.19 0.26
N ASN A 60 11.48 6.46 -0.16
CA ASN A 60 12.04 7.59 0.57
C ASN A 60 11.39 7.71 1.96
N PHE A 61 10.07 7.58 2.03
CA PHE A 61 9.37 7.60 3.31
C PHE A 61 9.68 6.36 4.18
N TYR A 62 9.71 5.18 3.58
CA TYR A 62 9.94 3.90 4.27
C TYR A 62 11.36 3.82 4.87
N ASN A 63 12.39 4.22 4.12
CA ASN A 63 13.79 4.12 4.52
C ASN A 63 14.29 5.32 5.32
N PHE A 64 13.89 6.54 4.92
CA PHE A 64 14.51 7.77 5.42
C PHE A 64 13.53 8.72 6.11
N ASN A 65 12.25 8.39 6.18
CA ASN A 65 11.20 9.27 6.72
C ASN A 65 11.08 10.62 5.99
N ILE A 66 11.48 10.68 4.73
CA ILE A 66 11.31 11.86 3.89
C ILE A 66 9.82 11.98 3.56
N VAL A 67 9.25 13.15 3.82
CA VAL A 67 7.82 13.42 3.62
C VAL A 67 7.62 14.19 2.33
N GLU A 68 7.00 13.52 1.35
CA GLU A 68 6.64 14.10 0.05
C GLU A 68 5.16 13.85 -0.24
N LYS A 69 4.54 14.75 -1.02
CA LYS A 69 3.12 14.67 -1.40
C LYS A 69 2.15 14.33 -0.25
N LYS A 70 2.49 14.77 0.98
CA LYS A 70 1.71 14.49 2.21
C LYS A 70 1.50 13.00 2.49
N ILE A 71 2.46 12.14 2.10
CA ILE A 71 2.40 10.70 2.35
C ILE A 71 2.23 10.36 3.84
N ASP A 72 2.75 11.20 4.73
CA ASP A 72 2.64 11.09 6.18
C ASP A 72 1.21 11.31 6.71
N GLN A 73 0.30 11.87 5.91
CA GLN A 73 -1.10 12.04 6.28
C GLN A 73 -1.90 10.76 6.06
N ASN A 74 -1.43 9.89 5.17
CA ASN A 74 -2.05 8.60 4.88
C ASN A 74 -1.86 7.64 6.07
N LYS A 75 -2.93 6.97 6.51
CA LYS A 75 -2.84 6.04 7.65
C LYS A 75 -2.05 4.79 7.31
N VAL A 76 -2.21 4.27 6.09
CA VAL A 76 -1.57 3.06 5.60
C VAL A 76 -0.06 3.26 5.45
N SER A 77 0.40 4.44 5.02
CA SER A 77 1.84 4.73 4.94
C SER A 77 2.53 4.57 6.30
N LYS A 78 1.89 5.01 7.40
CA LYS A 78 2.42 4.86 8.77
C LYS A 78 2.49 3.41 9.21
N ILE A 79 1.52 2.58 8.80
CA ILE A 79 1.51 1.14 9.07
C ILE A 79 2.61 0.47 8.25
N PHE A 80 2.68 0.78 6.95
CA PHE A 80 3.69 0.28 6.02
C PHE A 80 5.11 0.59 6.49
N LYS A 81 5.37 1.79 7.02
CA LYS A 81 6.68 2.15 7.55
C LYS A 81 7.18 1.23 8.68
N LYS A 82 6.27 0.60 9.43
CA LYS A 82 6.60 -0.35 10.50
C LYS A 82 6.68 -1.80 10.01
N PHE A 83 6.27 -2.05 8.77
CA PHE A 83 6.30 -3.38 8.17
C PHE A 83 7.74 -3.79 7.83
N ARG A 84 8.05 -5.06 8.04
CA ARG A 84 9.31 -5.71 7.66
C ARG A 84 8.94 -7.09 7.12
N ILE A 85 9.63 -7.52 6.06
CA ILE A 85 9.53 -8.89 5.51
C ILE A 85 10.40 -9.82 6.36
#